data_AF-A0A8J5SKD0-F1
#
_entry.id   AF-A0A8J5SKD0-F1
#
_cell.length_a   1.000
_cell.length_b   1.000
_cell.length_c   1.000
_cell.angle_alpha   90.00
_cell.angle_beta   90.00
_cell.angle_gamma   90.00
#
_symmetry.space_group_name_H-M   'P 1'
#
loop_
_entity.id
_entity.type
_entity.pdbx_description
1 polymer ?
#
loop_
_entity_poly.entity_id
_entity_poly.type
_entity_poly.pdbx_seq_one_letter_code
_entity_poly.pdbx_strand_id
1 'polypeptide(L)'
;MAASSSAPALADAYDIPWVEKYRPTRVADVVGNSDAVARLEVISRDGNMPNIILSGPPGTGKTTSILALAHELLGPSYREAVLELNASDDRGLDVVRNKIKMFAQKKVTLQPGRHKIVILDEADSMTSGAQQALRRTMEIYSNTTRFALACNTSSKIIEPIQSRCAIVRFSRLSDQEILGRLMVVVAAEK
;
A
#
# COMPACT_ATOMS: atom_id res chain seq x y z
N MET A 1 -44.44 -29.06 -16.56
CA MET A 1 -43.98 -29.60 -15.27
C MET A 1 -42.52 -29.23 -15.12
N ALA A 2 -42.20 -28.44 -14.09
CA ALA A 2 -40.95 -27.72 -13.95
C ALA A 2 -39.78 -28.65 -13.60
N ALA A 3 -38.68 -28.53 -14.35
CA ALA A 3 -37.37 -29.05 -13.96
C ALA A 3 -36.76 -28.06 -12.95
N SER A 4 -36.68 -28.46 -11.69
CA SER A 4 -36.02 -27.70 -10.63
C SER A 4 -34.50 -27.88 -10.76
N SER A 5 -33.85 -26.88 -11.34
CA SER A 5 -32.39 -26.73 -11.32
C SER A 5 -31.93 -26.39 -9.91
N SER A 6 -31.36 -27.37 -9.20
CA SER A 6 -30.60 -27.12 -7.97
C SER A 6 -29.30 -26.41 -8.35
N ALA A 7 -29.23 -25.10 -8.05
CA ALA A 7 -28.00 -24.34 -8.12
C ALA A 7 -26.94 -24.98 -7.21
N PRO A 8 -25.66 -25.00 -7.62
CA PRO A 8 -24.60 -25.51 -6.76
C PRO A 8 -24.49 -24.59 -5.55
N ALA A 9 -24.54 -25.20 -4.35
CA ALA A 9 -24.28 -24.54 -3.09
C ALA A 9 -22.93 -23.81 -3.17
N LEU A 10 -22.90 -22.55 -2.72
CA LEU A 10 -21.69 -21.75 -2.62
C LEU A 10 -20.63 -22.54 -1.85
N ALA A 11 -19.54 -22.82 -2.54
CA ALA A 11 -18.34 -23.39 -1.97
C ALA A 11 -17.88 -22.56 -0.76
N ASP A 12 -17.63 -23.25 0.35
CA ASP A 12 -16.89 -22.87 1.55
C ASP A 12 -16.39 -21.43 1.59
N ALA A 13 -17.06 -20.59 2.37
CA ALA A 13 -16.50 -19.34 2.86
C ALA A 13 -15.30 -19.70 3.76
N TYR A 14 -14.10 -19.74 3.18
CA TYR A 14 -12.86 -19.84 3.92
C TYR A 14 -12.86 -18.77 5.02
N ASP A 15 -12.68 -19.21 6.26
CA ASP A 15 -12.65 -18.35 7.44
C ASP A 15 -11.48 -17.37 7.31
N ILE A 16 -11.77 -16.12 6.92
CA ILE A 16 -10.75 -15.12 6.62
C ILE A 16 -10.02 -14.80 7.93
N PRO A 17 -8.67 -14.89 7.98
CA PRO A 17 -7.91 -14.55 9.18
C PRO A 17 -8.27 -13.16 9.68
N TRP A 18 -8.39 -12.99 11.01
CA TRP A 18 -8.78 -11.71 11.62
C TRP A 18 -7.87 -10.54 11.25
N VAL A 19 -6.59 -10.81 10.97
CA VAL A 19 -5.63 -9.83 10.47
C VAL A 19 -6.05 -9.21 9.13
N GLU A 20 -6.71 -9.97 8.26
CA GLU A 20 -7.27 -9.46 7.00
C GLU A 20 -8.70 -8.95 7.19
N LYS A 21 -9.55 -9.68 7.92
CA LYS A 21 -10.94 -9.30 8.19
C LYS A 21 -11.05 -7.92 8.85
N TYR A 22 -10.14 -7.61 9.77
CA TYR A 22 -10.09 -6.34 10.50
C TYR A 22 -8.98 -5.42 10.01
N ARG A 23 -8.43 -5.63 8.80
CA ARG A 23 -7.46 -4.71 8.21
C ARG A 23 -8.12 -3.34 7.99
N PRO A 24 -7.58 -2.24 8.56
CA PRO A 24 -8.08 -0.89 8.32
C PRO A 24 -8.17 -0.56 6.83
N THR A 25 -9.33 -0.05 6.41
CA THR A 25 -9.58 0.38 5.02
C THR A 25 -9.44 1.89 4.84
N ARG A 26 -9.47 2.65 5.93
CA ARG A 26 -9.30 4.11 5.97
C ARG A 26 -8.05 4.48 6.73
N VAL A 27 -7.46 5.60 6.35
CA VAL A 27 -6.23 6.10 7.01
C VAL A 27 -6.53 6.43 8.47
N ALA A 28 -7.71 6.99 8.76
CA ALA A 28 -8.16 7.32 10.11
C ALA A 28 -8.36 6.10 11.04
N ASP A 29 -8.53 4.90 10.48
CA ASP A 29 -8.71 3.67 11.25
C ASP A 29 -7.38 3.02 11.64
N VAL A 30 -6.25 3.55 11.14
CA VAL A 30 -4.91 3.08 11.50
C VAL A 30 -4.59 3.58 12.89
N VAL A 31 -4.31 2.64 13.79
CA VAL A 31 -3.99 2.95 15.18
C VAL A 31 -2.51 3.24 15.33
N GLY A 32 -2.21 4.31 16.07
CA GLY A 32 -0.88 4.78 16.43
C GLY A 32 -0.16 5.55 15.33
N ASN A 33 1.04 6.05 15.68
CA ASN A 33 1.82 6.95 14.82
C ASN A 33 0.98 8.16 14.33
N SER A 34 0.34 8.86 15.27
CA SER A 34 -0.58 9.98 15.00
C SER A 34 0.00 11.02 14.02
N ASP A 35 1.28 11.37 14.15
CA ASP A 35 1.94 12.32 13.24
C ASP A 35 2.05 11.79 11.81
N ALA A 36 2.31 10.49 11.65
CA ALA A 36 2.39 9.84 10.34
C ALA A 36 0.99 9.79 9.71
N VAL A 37 -0.01 9.31 10.47
CA VAL A 37 -1.41 9.22 10.03
C VAL A 37 -1.94 10.60 9.65
N ALA A 38 -1.70 11.63 10.46
CA ALA A 38 -2.11 13.00 10.16
C ALA A 38 -1.52 13.52 8.83
N ARG A 39 -0.25 13.23 8.55
CA ARG A 39 0.37 13.58 7.26
C ARG A 39 -0.28 12.85 6.10
N LEU A 40 -0.58 11.56 6.26
CA LEU A 40 -1.27 10.77 5.23
C LEU A 40 -2.69 11.27 4.99
N GLU A 41 -3.41 11.69 6.02
CA GLU A 41 -4.74 12.29 5.89
C GLU A 41 -4.71 13.60 5.09
N VAL A 42 -3.74 14.48 5.35
CA VAL A 42 -3.57 15.72 4.57
C VAL A 42 -3.34 15.39 3.10
N ILE A 43 -2.48 14.42 2.81
CA ILE A 43 -2.21 13.95 1.44
C ILE A 43 -3.48 13.37 0.79
N SER A 44 -4.28 12.62 1.55
CA SER A 44 -5.55 12.04 1.08
C SER A 44 -6.52 13.13 0.59
N ARG A 45 -6.63 14.22 1.38
CA ARG A 45 -7.49 15.38 1.11
C ARG A 45 -7.01 16.21 -0.07
N ASP A 46 -5.72 16.54 -0.12
CA ASP A 46 -5.13 17.35 -1.19
C ASP A 46 -5.07 16.60 -2.53
N GLY A 47 -5.01 15.27 -2.49
CA GLY A 47 -5.03 14.38 -3.65
C GLY A 47 -3.72 14.33 -4.45
N ASN A 48 -2.78 15.23 -4.19
CA ASN A 48 -1.46 15.24 -4.81
C ASN A 48 -0.43 14.47 -3.96
N MET A 49 -0.46 13.14 -4.01
CA MET A 49 0.43 12.29 -3.21
C MET A 49 1.87 12.30 -3.73
N PRO A 50 2.88 12.85 -3.01
CA PRO A 50 4.28 12.73 -3.42
C PRO A 50 4.73 11.26 -3.40
N ASN A 51 5.93 10.96 -3.90
CA ASN A 51 6.49 9.64 -3.62
C ASN A 51 6.75 9.52 -2.11
N ILE A 52 6.40 8.41 -1.50
CA ILE A 52 6.50 8.21 -0.05
C ILE A 52 7.29 6.95 0.29
N ILE A 53 8.07 7.01 1.37
CA ILE A 53 8.71 5.84 1.98
C ILE A 53 8.18 5.73 3.40
N LEU A 54 7.51 4.63 3.71
CA LEU A 54 7.12 4.27 5.08
C LEU A 54 8.18 3.33 5.63
N SER A 55 8.89 3.78 6.67
CA SER A 55 9.96 3.03 7.33
C SER A 55 9.62 2.76 8.78
N GLY A 56 9.84 1.56 9.28
CA GLY A 56 9.60 1.24 10.69
C GLY A 56 9.53 -0.25 10.98
N PRO A 57 9.41 -0.66 12.26
CA PRO A 57 9.34 -2.07 12.65
C PRO A 57 8.19 -2.83 11.95
N PRO A 58 8.29 -4.17 11.82
CA PRO A 58 7.18 -4.98 11.30
C PRO A 58 5.95 -4.88 12.21
N GLY A 59 4.76 -5.03 11.63
CA GLY A 59 3.49 -5.00 12.38
C GLY A 59 3.02 -3.62 12.86
N THR A 60 3.64 -2.53 12.38
CA THR A 60 3.26 -1.14 12.75
C THR A 60 2.22 -0.52 11.81
N GLY A 61 1.68 -1.27 10.85
CA GLY A 61 0.64 -0.80 9.93
C GLY A 61 1.13 -0.05 8.69
N LYS A 62 2.41 -0.19 8.29
CA LYS A 62 2.97 0.46 7.09
C LYS A 62 2.19 0.12 5.81
N THR A 63 2.12 -1.16 5.46
CA THR A 63 1.42 -1.66 4.26
C THR A 63 -0.06 -1.27 4.30
N THR A 64 -0.71 -1.49 5.44
CA THR A 64 -2.09 -1.09 5.69
C THR A 64 -2.32 0.40 5.44
N SER A 65 -1.42 1.27 5.92
CA SER A 65 -1.55 2.72 5.76
C SER A 65 -1.48 3.15 4.30
N ILE A 66 -0.57 2.53 3.52
CA ILE A 66 -0.45 2.82 2.08
C ILE A 66 -1.69 2.35 1.33
N LEU A 67 -2.17 1.13 1.63
CA LEU A 67 -3.36 0.57 0.99
C LEU A 67 -4.59 1.42 1.30
N ALA A 68 -4.77 1.81 2.57
CA ALA A 68 -5.86 2.68 2.99
C ALA A 68 -5.78 4.05 2.29
N LEU A 69 -4.59 4.65 2.22
CA LEU A 69 -4.38 5.89 1.48
C LEU A 69 -4.74 5.73 0.00
N ALA A 70 -4.27 4.66 -0.65
CA ALA A 70 -4.54 4.42 -2.06
C ALA A 70 -6.05 4.19 -2.32
N HIS A 71 -6.74 3.50 -1.40
CA HIS A 71 -8.19 3.35 -1.44
C HIS A 71 -8.93 4.68 -1.32
N GLU A 72 -8.54 5.55 -0.38
CA GLU A 72 -9.15 6.87 -0.23
C GLU A 72 -8.85 7.80 -1.42
N LEU A 73 -7.64 7.75 -1.97
CA LEU A 73 -7.22 8.61 -3.08
C LEU A 73 -7.91 8.24 -4.40
N LEU A 74 -8.10 6.94 -4.67
CA LEU A 74 -8.51 6.44 -5.99
C LEU A 74 -9.93 5.86 -6.01
N GLY A 75 -10.48 5.52 -4.84
CA GLY A 75 -11.85 5.00 -4.69
C GLY A 75 -12.16 3.87 -5.68
N PRO A 76 -13.14 4.03 -6.58
CA PRO A 76 -13.53 2.97 -7.53
C PRO A 76 -12.43 2.62 -8.54
N SER A 77 -11.52 3.54 -8.84
CA SER A 77 -10.42 3.33 -9.79
C SER A 77 -9.22 2.58 -9.18
N TYR A 78 -9.29 2.21 -7.89
CA TYR A 78 -8.22 1.52 -7.17
C TYR A 78 -7.68 0.31 -7.95
N ARG A 79 -8.55 -0.57 -8.44
CA ARG A 79 -8.15 -1.82 -9.13
C ARG A 79 -7.36 -1.59 -10.42
N GLU A 80 -7.59 -0.46 -11.09
CA GLU A 80 -6.93 -0.15 -12.37
C GLU A 80 -5.71 0.74 -12.21
N ALA A 81 -5.67 1.52 -11.13
CA ALA A 81 -4.70 2.57 -10.87
C ALA A 81 -3.75 2.28 -9.71
N VAL A 82 -3.87 1.14 -9.05
CA VAL A 82 -2.92 0.63 -8.05
C VAL A 82 -2.24 -0.63 -8.55
N LEU A 83 -0.92 -0.68 -8.44
CA LEU A 83 -0.13 -1.89 -8.61
C LEU A 83 0.58 -2.20 -7.29
N GLU A 84 0.18 -3.28 -6.64
CA GLU A 84 0.87 -3.82 -5.47
C GLU A 84 1.88 -4.89 -5.90
N LEU A 85 3.11 -4.77 -5.40
CA LEU A 85 4.18 -5.74 -5.60
C LEU A 85 4.85 -5.99 -4.25
N ASN A 86 4.89 -7.25 -3.84
CA ASN A 86 5.75 -7.67 -2.75
C ASN A 86 7.17 -7.93 -3.29
N ALA A 87 8.14 -7.13 -2.84
CA ALA A 87 9.50 -7.21 -3.34
C ALA A 87 10.24 -8.49 -2.93
N SER A 88 9.78 -9.21 -1.89
CA SER A 88 10.39 -10.48 -1.47
C SER A 88 9.96 -11.68 -2.30
N ASP A 89 8.77 -11.64 -2.92
CA ASP A 89 8.24 -12.74 -3.73
C ASP A 89 8.63 -12.61 -5.20
N ASP A 90 8.47 -11.41 -5.78
CA ASP A 90 8.73 -11.13 -7.21
C ASP A 90 10.23 -10.81 -7.47
N ARG A 91 11.17 -11.65 -6.98
CA ARG A 91 12.63 -11.39 -6.92
C ARG A 91 13.36 -11.19 -8.25
N GLY A 92 12.70 -11.32 -9.38
CA GLY A 92 13.31 -11.06 -10.68
C GLY A 92 13.45 -9.56 -10.93
N LEU A 93 14.69 -9.05 -10.98
CA LEU A 93 15.02 -7.68 -11.43
C LEU A 93 14.22 -7.28 -12.69
N ASP A 94 14.16 -8.21 -13.66
CA ASP A 94 13.48 -8.00 -14.93
C ASP A 94 11.96 -8.02 -14.80
N VAL A 95 11.41 -8.82 -13.90
CA VAL A 95 9.96 -8.92 -13.67
C VAL A 95 9.44 -7.63 -13.05
N VAL A 96 10.08 -7.16 -11.97
CA VAL A 96 9.71 -5.90 -11.30
C VAL A 96 9.85 -4.73 -12.27
N ARG A 97 10.99 -4.64 -12.97
CA ARG A 97 11.24 -3.57 -13.95
C ARG A 97 10.18 -3.54 -15.05
N ASN A 98 9.88 -4.68 -15.66
CA ASN A 98 8.95 -4.73 -16.79
C ASN A 98 7.50 -4.50 -16.32
N LYS A 99 7.07 -5.09 -15.20
CA LYS A 99 5.72 -4.94 -14.66
C LYS A 99 5.45 -3.49 -14.24
N ILE A 100 6.37 -2.85 -13.52
CA ILE A 100 6.27 -1.44 -13.16
C ILE A 100 6.28 -0.56 -14.42
N LYS A 101 7.17 -0.83 -15.39
CA LYS A 101 7.25 -0.05 -16.62
C LYS A 101 5.96 -0.14 -17.45
N MET A 102 5.42 -1.34 -17.64
CA MET A 102 4.16 -1.55 -18.38
C MET A 102 2.99 -0.85 -17.67
N PHE A 103 2.91 -0.95 -16.35
CA PHE A 103 1.90 -0.25 -15.57
C PHE A 103 2.05 1.28 -15.62
N ALA A 104 3.28 1.78 -15.54
CA ALA A 104 3.57 3.20 -15.65
C ALA A 104 3.22 3.75 -17.05
N GLN A 105 3.35 2.94 -18.11
CA GLN A 105 2.95 3.28 -19.48
C GLN A 105 1.45 3.16 -19.75
N LYS A 106 0.72 2.30 -19.01
CA LYS A 106 -0.73 2.14 -19.15
C LYS A 106 -1.43 3.48 -18.92
N LYS A 107 -2.20 3.97 -19.90
CA LYS A 107 -3.04 5.15 -19.72
C LYS A 107 -4.28 4.76 -18.92
N VAL A 108 -4.51 5.44 -17.80
CA VAL A 108 -5.69 5.29 -16.97
C VAL A 108 -6.30 6.67 -16.80
N THR A 109 -7.59 6.80 -17.05
CA THR A 109 -8.31 8.07 -16.89
C THR A 109 -8.65 8.23 -15.41
N LEU A 110 -7.94 9.14 -14.74
CA LEU A 110 -8.16 9.47 -13.34
C LEU A 110 -8.72 10.89 -13.21
N GLN A 111 -9.32 11.18 -12.05
CA GLN A 111 -9.76 12.54 -11.73
C GLN A 111 -8.56 13.52 -11.74
N PRO A 112 -8.78 14.81 -12.04
CA PRO A 112 -7.74 15.82 -12.00
C PRO A 112 -6.97 15.80 -10.68
N GLY A 113 -5.64 15.80 -10.75
CA GLY A 113 -4.75 15.78 -9.58
C GLY A 113 -4.47 14.38 -9.01
N ARG A 114 -5.18 13.33 -9.43
CA ARG A 114 -4.93 11.94 -9.01
C ARG A 114 -3.96 11.26 -9.96
N HIS A 115 -3.09 10.42 -9.39
CA HIS A 115 -2.04 9.72 -10.10
C HIS A 115 -2.16 8.22 -9.83
N LYS A 116 -1.63 7.40 -10.74
CA LYS A 116 -1.49 5.96 -10.47
C LYS A 116 -0.52 5.75 -9.32
N ILE A 117 -0.73 4.69 -8.53
CA ILE A 117 0.09 4.39 -7.36
C ILE A 117 0.74 3.03 -7.56
N VAL A 118 2.06 2.97 -7.40
CA VAL A 118 2.80 1.71 -7.32
C VAL A 118 3.22 1.52 -5.88
N ILE A 119 2.73 0.44 -5.27
CA ILE A 119 3.05 0.03 -3.90
C ILE A 119 4.10 -1.06 -3.97
N LEU A 120 5.24 -0.80 -3.33
CA LEU A 120 6.33 -1.75 -3.19
C LEU A 120 6.46 -2.10 -1.71
N ASP A 121 5.98 -3.29 -1.33
CA ASP A 121 6.20 -3.79 0.02
C ASP A 121 7.55 -4.48 0.13
N GLU A 122 8.12 -4.45 1.34
CA GLU A 122 9.46 -4.97 1.64
C GLU A 122 10.55 -4.44 0.69
N ALA A 123 10.49 -3.15 0.35
CA ALA A 123 11.41 -2.53 -0.61
C ALA A 123 12.89 -2.62 -0.18
N ASP A 124 13.17 -2.86 1.10
CA ASP A 124 14.50 -3.12 1.62
C ASP A 124 15.08 -4.50 1.26
N SER A 125 14.26 -5.40 0.73
CA SER A 125 14.66 -6.69 0.15
C SER A 125 15.09 -6.58 -1.33
N MET A 126 14.89 -5.42 -1.97
CA MET A 126 15.29 -5.19 -3.36
C MET A 126 16.81 -5.07 -3.51
N THR A 127 17.36 -5.69 -4.55
CA THR A 127 18.77 -5.50 -4.93
C THR A 127 19.04 -4.06 -5.36
N SER A 128 20.27 -3.58 -5.15
CA SER A 128 20.67 -2.21 -5.56
C SER A 128 20.46 -1.95 -7.05
N GLY A 129 20.65 -2.96 -7.91
CA GLY A 129 20.38 -2.86 -9.34
C GLY A 129 18.89 -2.62 -9.66
N ALA A 130 17.98 -3.27 -8.93
CA ALA A 130 16.54 -3.06 -9.06
C ALA A 130 16.13 -1.67 -8.61
N GLN A 131 16.71 -1.20 -7.50
CA GLN A 131 16.47 0.16 -7.02
C GLN A 131 16.96 1.23 -8.01
N GLN A 132 18.11 1.03 -8.67
CA GLN A 132 18.59 1.94 -9.71
C GLN A 132 17.66 1.99 -10.93
N ALA A 133 17.12 0.84 -11.35
CA ALA A 133 16.14 0.77 -12.44
C ALA A 133 14.81 1.45 -12.04
N LEU A 134 14.38 1.26 -10.80
CA LEU A 134 13.18 1.89 -10.23
C LEU A 134 13.34 3.41 -10.24
N ARG A 135 14.46 3.94 -9.76
CA ARG A 135 14.75 5.39 -9.74
C ARG A 135 14.51 6.04 -11.10
N ARG A 136 15.03 5.46 -12.18
CA ARG A 136 14.82 6.00 -13.54
C ARG A 136 13.34 6.00 -13.94
N THR A 137 12.61 4.97 -13.55
CA THR A 137 11.17 4.85 -13.82
C THR A 137 10.37 5.89 -13.02
N MET A 138 10.74 6.15 -11.77
CA MET A 138 10.16 7.19 -10.94
C MET A 138 10.34 8.58 -11.53
N GLU A 139 11.52 8.87 -12.10
CA GLU A 139 11.79 10.17 -12.75
C GLU A 139 10.95 10.36 -14.02
N ILE A 140 10.96 9.37 -14.93
CA ILE A 140 10.29 9.45 -16.24
C ILE A 140 8.77 9.59 -16.10
N TYR A 141 8.15 8.86 -15.16
CA TYR A 141 6.69 8.78 -15.03
C TYR A 141 6.14 9.55 -13.82
N SER A 142 6.92 10.46 -13.24
CA SER A 142 6.53 11.29 -12.07
C SER A 142 5.22 12.07 -12.24
N ASN A 143 4.90 12.47 -13.47
CA ASN A 143 3.67 13.20 -13.81
C ASN A 143 2.41 12.34 -13.84
N THR A 144 2.54 11.01 -13.95
CA THR A 144 1.39 10.10 -14.11
C THR A 144 1.30 9.04 -13.03
N THR A 145 2.43 8.72 -12.40
CA THR A 145 2.61 7.59 -11.49
C THR A 145 3.41 8.04 -10.28
N ARG A 146 2.91 7.70 -9.09
CA ARG A 146 3.53 7.96 -7.80
C ARG A 146 3.88 6.63 -7.14
N PHE A 147 4.90 6.64 -6.30
CA PHE A 147 5.44 5.43 -5.69
C PHE A 147 5.32 5.51 -4.17
N ALA A 148 4.85 4.42 -3.58
CA ALA A 148 4.78 4.23 -2.14
C ALA A 148 5.59 2.98 -1.77
N LEU A 149 6.68 3.18 -1.03
CA LEU A 149 7.58 2.10 -0.64
C LEU A 149 7.40 1.83 0.85
N ALA A 150 7.11 0.60 1.22
CA ALA A 150 7.16 0.14 2.60
C ALA A 150 8.47 -0.62 2.84
N CYS A 151 9.18 -0.28 3.91
CA CYS A 151 10.41 -0.96 4.29
C CYS A 151 10.57 -1.03 5.80
N ASN A 152 11.39 -1.97 6.28
CA ASN A 152 11.72 -2.02 7.70
C ASN A 152 12.79 -0.99 8.06
N THR A 153 13.81 -0.89 7.22
CA THR A 153 14.95 0.02 7.42
C THR A 153 15.15 0.91 6.20
N SER A 154 15.00 2.23 6.36
CA SER A 154 15.18 3.18 5.26
C SER A 154 16.60 3.21 4.70
N SER A 155 17.62 2.86 5.51
CA SER A 155 19.04 2.87 5.08
C SER A 155 19.38 1.85 4.00
N LYS A 156 18.55 0.81 3.81
CA LYS A 156 18.71 -0.16 2.72
C LYS A 156 18.19 0.36 1.38
N ILE A 157 17.48 1.48 1.37
CA ILE A 157 17.04 2.16 0.16
C ILE A 157 18.16 3.10 -0.31
N ILE A 158 18.48 3.10 -1.60
CA ILE A 158 19.51 3.98 -2.15
C ILE A 158 19.13 5.46 -1.98
N GLU A 159 20.11 6.29 -1.67
CA GLU A 159 19.92 7.73 -1.46
C GLU A 159 19.23 8.48 -2.62
N PRO A 160 19.47 8.13 -3.90
CA PRO A 160 18.72 8.73 -5.02
C PRO A 160 17.20 8.54 -4.96
N ILE A 161 16.71 7.46 -4.36
CA ILE A 161 15.27 7.26 -4.15
C ILE A 161 14.83 8.04 -2.90
N GLN A 162 15.58 7.93 -1.79
CA GLN A 162 15.25 8.62 -0.55
C GLN A 162 15.08 10.13 -0.74
N SER A 163 16.02 10.78 -1.45
CA SER A 163 15.97 12.21 -1.77
C SER A 163 14.75 12.67 -2.59
N ARG A 164 14.03 11.74 -3.24
CA ARG A 164 12.84 12.03 -4.06
C ARG A 164 11.53 11.61 -3.38
N CYS A 165 11.61 11.09 -2.17
CA CYS A 165 10.48 10.57 -1.42
C CYS A 165 10.33 11.28 -0.08
N ALA A 166 9.10 11.54 0.33
CA ALA A 166 8.81 11.92 1.71
C ALA A 166 8.96 10.68 2.60
N ILE A 167 9.91 10.73 3.53
CA ILE A 167 10.13 9.65 4.49
C ILE A 167 9.19 9.83 5.68
N VAL A 168 8.32 8.85 5.89
CA VAL A 168 7.42 8.76 7.03
C VAL A 168 7.92 7.63 7.93
N ARG A 169 8.23 7.94 9.19
CA ARG A 169 8.75 6.97 10.16
C ARG A 169 7.62 6.46 11.03
N PHE A 170 7.51 5.14 11.09
CA PHE A 170 6.60 4.40 11.95
C PHE A 170 7.38 3.84 13.14
N SER A 171 6.79 4.02 14.31
CA SER A 171 7.26 3.55 15.61
C SER A 171 6.44 2.34 16.05
N ARG A 172 6.93 1.61 17.04
CA ARG A 172 6.15 0.56 17.71
C ARG A 172 4.91 1.18 18.35
N LEU A 173 3.81 0.44 18.31
CA LEU A 173 2.58 0.80 18.99
C LEU A 173 2.75 0.60 20.50
N SER A 174 2.13 1.48 21.28
CA SER A 174 2.01 1.34 22.73
C SER A 174 0.98 0.27 23.10
N ASP A 175 1.12 -0.31 24.28
CA ASP A 175 0.18 -1.33 24.78
C ASP A 175 -1.25 -0.79 24.85
N GLN A 176 -1.43 0.51 25.15
CA GLN A 176 -2.74 1.16 25.17
C GLN A 176 -3.39 1.21 23.79
N GLU A 177 -2.62 1.55 22.75
CA GLU A 177 -3.08 1.57 21.36
C GLU A 177 -3.48 0.16 20.89
N ILE A 178 -2.65 -0.83 21.20
CA ILE A 178 -2.93 -2.24 20.87
C ILE A 178 -4.20 -2.72 21.56
N LEU A 179 -4.32 -2.45 22.87
CA LEU A 179 -5.49 -2.81 23.66
C LEU A 179 -6.76 -2.17 23.10
N GLY A 180 -6.69 -0.89 22.70
CA GLY A 180 -7.80 -0.19 22.05
C GLY A 180 -8.29 -0.91 20.81
N ARG A 181 -7.37 -1.32 19.91
CA ARG A 181 -7.76 -2.07 18.70
C ARG A 181 -8.29 -3.46 19.02
N LEU A 182 -7.69 -4.17 19.98
CA LEU A 182 -8.16 -5.49 20.41
C LEU A 182 -9.58 -5.45 20.95
N MET A 183 -9.93 -4.44 21.76
CA MET A 183 -11.29 -4.29 22.28
C MET A 183 -12.33 -4.09 21.17
N VAL A 184 -11.99 -3.37 20.10
CA VAL A 184 -12.86 -3.21 18.93
C VAL A 184 -13.12 -4.55 18.24
N VAL A 185 -12.07 -5.36 18.04
CA VAL A 185 -12.20 -6.69 17.43
C VAL A 185 -13.03 -7.63 18.31
N VAL A 186 -12.77 -7.65 19.61
CA VAL A 186 -13.53 -8.47 20.58
C VAL A 186 -15.00 -8.07 20.63
N ALA A 187 -15.31 -6.78 20.50
CA ALA A 187 -16.69 -6.32 20.46
C ALA A 187 -17.42 -6.69 19.15
N ALA A 188 -16.68 -6.82 18.04
CA ALA A 188 -17.25 -7.15 16.73
C ALA A 188 -17.51 -8.65 16.51
N GLU A 189 -16.81 -9.53 17.25
CA GLU A 189 -17.01 -11.00 17.22
C GLU A 189 -17.96 -11.51 18.32
N LYS A 190 -18.54 -10.62 19.13
CA LYS A 190 -19.58 -10.98 20.12
C LYS A 190 -20.96 -11.03 19.48
#